data_AF-A0A937KCT0-F1
#
_entry.id   AF-A0A937KCT0-F1
#
_cell.length_a   1.000
_cell.length_b   1.000
_cell.length_c   1.000
_cell.angle_alpha   90.00
_cell.angle_beta   90.00
_cell.angle_gamma   90.00
#
_symmetry.space_group_name_H-M   'P 1'
#
loop_
_entity.id
_entity.type
_entity.pdbx_description
1 polymer ?
#
loop_
_entity_poly.entity_id
_entity_poly.type
_entity_poly.pdbx_seq_one_letter_code
_entity_poly.pdbx_strand_id
1 'polypeptide(L)'
;MKNQLSKLSEEDRALLLRAPALFSLLAASTDGPITHSEKAEAIELSHLRTFTAPPTLQPYYREVEKIFQPELEKLIEKYSPITDEQQEALQREAESVYAVLDKLDENFKFDMVVSLKSYARHVGRVHTNFLEYFVFPLSIWGITE
;
A
#
# COMPACT_ATOMS: atom_id res chain seq x y z
N MET A 1 9.20 -18.65 -10.91
CA MET A 1 9.38 -17.17 -10.88
C MET A 1 10.49 -16.84 -9.91
N LYS A 2 11.50 -16.04 -10.30
CA LYS A 2 12.51 -15.55 -9.35
C LYS A 2 11.79 -14.66 -8.33
N ASN A 3 12.09 -14.83 -7.04
CA ASN A 3 11.52 -14.01 -5.98
C ASN A 3 12.03 -12.57 -6.15
N GLN A 4 11.18 -11.66 -6.64
CA GLN A 4 11.55 -10.28 -6.91
C GLN A 4 12.06 -9.55 -5.66
N LEU A 5 11.54 -9.93 -4.49
CA LEU A 5 11.95 -9.36 -3.20
C LEU A 5 13.40 -9.68 -2.84
N SER A 6 14.03 -10.71 -3.43
CA SER A 6 15.44 -11.02 -3.15
C SER A 6 16.41 -10.04 -3.79
N LYS A 7 15.93 -9.14 -4.66
CA LYS A 7 16.74 -8.06 -5.28
C LYS A 7 16.83 -6.82 -4.38
N LEU A 8 15.99 -6.74 -3.35
CA LEU A 8 15.85 -5.57 -2.49
C LEU A 8 16.79 -5.68 -1.28
N SER A 9 17.21 -4.52 -0.76
CA SER A 9 17.82 -4.48 0.58
C SER A 9 16.82 -4.94 1.64
N GLU A 10 17.29 -5.17 2.87
CA GLU A 10 16.39 -5.51 3.97
C GLU A 10 15.39 -4.39 4.27
N GLU A 11 15.85 -3.13 4.19
CA GLU A 11 15.05 -1.94 4.40
C GLU A 11 13.99 -1.79 3.31
N ASP A 12 14.39 -1.90 2.04
CA ASP A 12 13.50 -1.84 0.88
C ASP A 12 12.43 -2.94 0.95
N ARG A 13 12.84 -4.17 1.29
CA ARG A 13 11.92 -5.30 1.43
C ARG A 13 10.93 -5.05 2.58
N ALA A 14 11.41 -4.56 3.72
CA ALA A 14 10.54 -4.26 4.85
C ALA A 14 9.56 -3.12 4.53
N LEU A 15 9.98 -2.10 3.78
CA LEU A 15 9.09 -1.04 3.31
C LEU A 15 8.03 -1.59 2.34
N LEU A 16 8.43 -2.41 1.38
CA LEU A 16 7.50 -3.01 0.43
C LEU A 16 6.47 -3.93 1.10
N LEU A 17 6.86 -4.70 2.11
CA LEU A 17 5.93 -5.54 2.88
C LEU A 17 4.94 -4.72 3.72
N ARG A 18 5.35 -3.52 4.18
CA ARG A 18 4.48 -2.57 4.90
C ARG A 18 3.53 -1.80 3.99
N ALA A 19 3.81 -1.73 2.69
CA ALA A 19 3.06 -0.91 1.74
C ALA A 19 1.54 -1.12 1.79
N PRO A 20 0.97 -2.34 1.86
CA PRO A 20 -0.49 -2.50 1.85
C PRO A 20 -1.14 -1.85 3.08
N ALA A 21 -0.51 -1.94 4.26
CA ALA A 21 -1.00 -1.29 5.48
C ALA A 21 -0.87 0.24 5.39
N LEU A 22 0.25 0.73 4.85
CA LEU A 22 0.52 2.15 4.64
C LEU A 22 -0.51 2.81 3.72
N PHE A 23 -0.79 2.19 2.58
CA PHE A 23 -1.79 2.67 1.62
C PHE A 23 -3.23 2.52 2.15
N SER A 24 -3.49 1.55 3.03
CA SER A 24 -4.78 1.42 3.72
C SER A 24 -5.02 2.58 4.68
N LEU A 25 -4.01 2.88 5.51
CA LEU A 25 -4.09 3.99 6.46
C LEU A 25 -4.25 5.31 5.72
N LEU A 26 -3.41 5.58 4.72
CA LEU A 26 -3.47 6.81 3.92
C LEU A 26 -4.86 7.00 3.29
N ALA A 27 -5.48 5.92 2.81
CA ALA A 27 -6.82 5.99 2.23
C ALA A 27 -7.91 6.26 3.25
N ALA A 28 -7.90 5.50 4.36
CA ALA A 28 -8.91 5.64 5.41
C ALA A 28 -8.74 6.90 6.27
N SER A 29 -7.55 7.53 6.25
CA SER A 29 -7.27 8.70 7.09
C SER A 29 -7.55 10.04 6.40
N THR A 30 -8.16 10.03 5.22
CA THR A 30 -8.31 11.23 4.38
C THR A 30 -9.26 12.27 4.99
N ASP A 31 -10.30 11.85 5.72
CA ASP A 31 -11.29 12.74 6.33
C ASP A 31 -11.36 12.63 7.86
N GLY A 32 -10.41 11.94 8.48
CA GLY A 32 -10.36 11.74 9.91
C GLY A 32 -9.54 10.51 10.31
N PRO A 33 -9.60 10.09 11.58
CA PRO A 33 -8.98 8.85 12.02
C PRO A 33 -9.65 7.63 11.39
N ILE A 34 -8.85 6.63 11.02
CA ILE A 34 -9.36 5.34 10.54
C ILE A 34 -10.40 4.73 11.49
N THR A 35 -11.53 4.31 10.95
CA THR A 35 -12.60 3.67 11.71
C THR A 35 -12.31 2.19 11.97
N HIS A 36 -13.04 1.59 12.94
CA HIS A 36 -12.97 0.16 13.19
C HIS A 36 -13.35 -0.68 11.95
N SER A 37 -14.34 -0.21 11.17
CA SER A 37 -14.79 -0.91 9.96
C SER A 37 -13.71 -0.93 8.88
N GLU A 38 -13.05 0.21 8.65
CA GLU A 38 -11.98 0.31 7.65
C GLU A 38 -10.75 -0.49 8.06
N LYS A 39 -10.42 -0.50 9.35
CA LYS A 39 -9.37 -1.38 9.88
C LYS A 39 -9.69 -2.86 9.62
N ALA A 40 -10.93 -3.29 9.87
CA ALA A 40 -11.35 -4.68 9.64
C ALA A 40 -11.29 -5.05 8.15
N GLU A 41 -11.82 -4.18 7.27
CA GLU A 41 -11.76 -4.35 5.82
C GLU A 41 -10.32 -4.43 5.30
N ALA A 42 -9.42 -3.61 5.83
CA ALA A 42 -8.01 -3.62 5.45
C ALA A 42 -7.34 -4.95 5.84
N ILE A 43 -7.64 -5.49 7.02
CA ILE A 43 -7.12 -6.78 7.50
C ILE A 43 -7.69 -7.92 6.64
N GLU A 44 -9.00 -7.96 6.44
CA GLU A 44 -9.67 -8.99 5.62
C GLU A 44 -9.13 -8.99 4.18
N LEU A 45 -8.93 -7.81 3.59
CA LEU A 45 -8.36 -7.71 2.25
C LEU A 45 -6.93 -8.26 2.19
N SER A 46 -6.14 -8.14 3.26
CA SER A 46 -4.78 -8.68 3.32
C SER A 46 -4.79 -10.20 3.19
N HIS A 47 -5.73 -10.86 3.88
CA HIS A 47 -5.98 -12.30 3.82
C HIS A 47 -6.48 -12.69 2.42
N LEU A 48 -7.48 -11.97 1.89
CA LEU A 48 -8.07 -12.22 0.58
C LEU A 48 -7.02 -12.20 -0.55
N ARG A 49 -6.04 -11.30 -0.47
CA ARG A 49 -5.00 -11.13 -1.49
C ARG A 49 -4.02 -12.28 -1.57
N THR A 50 -3.92 -13.14 -0.56
CA THR A 50 -3.09 -14.35 -0.62
C THR A 50 -3.55 -15.34 -1.70
N PHE A 51 -4.82 -15.27 -2.10
CA PHE A 51 -5.42 -16.12 -3.13
C PHE A 51 -6.04 -15.36 -4.32
N THR A 52 -6.43 -14.09 -4.15
CA THR A 52 -7.05 -13.28 -5.22
C THR A 52 -6.08 -12.37 -5.98
N ALA A 53 -4.87 -12.14 -5.46
CA ALA A 53 -3.87 -11.36 -6.20
C ALA A 53 -3.39 -12.10 -7.46
N PRO A 54 -2.85 -11.37 -8.46
CA PRO A 54 -2.15 -12.00 -9.59
C PRO A 54 -1.16 -13.05 -9.09
N PRO A 55 -0.99 -14.19 -9.80
CA PRO A 55 -0.10 -15.27 -9.35
C PRO A 55 1.33 -14.81 -9.03
N THR A 56 1.80 -13.77 -9.72
CA THR A 56 3.08 -13.09 -9.50
C THR A 56 3.21 -12.45 -8.12
N LEU A 57 2.11 -11.95 -7.54
CA LEU A 57 2.05 -11.24 -6.27
C LEU A 57 1.60 -12.11 -5.08
N GLN A 58 1.00 -13.28 -5.31
CA GLN A 58 0.55 -14.14 -4.21
C GLN A 58 1.66 -14.49 -3.20
N PRO A 59 2.91 -14.82 -3.60
CA PRO A 59 3.99 -15.06 -2.65
C PRO A 59 4.29 -13.83 -1.79
N TYR A 60 4.23 -12.63 -2.37
CA TYR A 60 4.38 -11.38 -1.64
C TYR A 60 3.26 -11.20 -0.62
N TYR A 61 2.00 -11.42 -1.02
CA TYR A 61 0.87 -11.25 -0.11
C TYR A 61 0.85 -12.26 1.04
N ARG A 62 1.39 -13.47 0.86
CA ARG A 62 1.59 -14.41 1.96
C ARG A 62 2.59 -13.91 3.01
N GLU A 63 3.59 -13.13 2.60
CA GLU A 63 4.52 -12.50 3.55
C GLU A 63 3.89 -11.26 4.20
N VAL A 64 3.13 -10.48 3.45
CA VAL A 64 2.36 -9.33 3.97
C VAL A 64 1.37 -9.78 5.04
N GLU A 65 0.55 -10.80 4.76
CA GLU A 65 -0.49 -11.30 5.67
C GLU A 65 0.05 -11.58 7.09
N LYS A 66 1.25 -12.18 7.18
CA LYS A 66 1.89 -12.53 8.46
C LYS A 66 2.17 -11.32 9.34
N ILE A 67 2.39 -10.15 8.74
CA ILE A 67 2.79 -8.93 9.45
C ILE A 67 1.76 -7.80 9.32
N PHE A 68 0.69 -7.98 8.54
CA PHE A 68 -0.18 -6.88 8.14
C PHE A 68 -0.82 -6.17 9.33
N GLN A 69 -1.51 -6.92 10.20
CA GLN A 69 -2.20 -6.35 11.34
C GLN A 69 -1.25 -5.59 12.30
N PRO A 70 -0.13 -6.17 12.78
CA PRO A 70 0.76 -5.43 13.67
C PRO A 70 1.42 -4.22 12.98
N GLU A 71 1.69 -4.28 11.67
CA GLU A 71 2.19 -3.11 10.94
C GLU A 71 1.14 -2.01 10.77
N LEU A 72 -0.11 -2.36 10.50
CA LEU A 72 -1.21 -1.39 10.45
C LEU A 72 -1.38 -0.70 11.81
N GLU A 73 -1.33 -1.44 12.91
CA GLU A 73 -1.44 -0.88 14.27
C GLU A 73 -0.28 0.07 14.60
N LYS A 74 0.96 -0.30 14.26
CA LYS A 74 2.12 0.59 14.41
C LYS A 74 1.98 1.86 13.61
N LEU A 75 1.47 1.78 12.39
CA LEU A 75 1.26 2.96 11.54
C LEU A 75 0.17 3.87 12.12
N ILE A 76 -0.94 3.30 12.60
CA ILE A 76 -1.99 4.07 13.28
C ILE A 76 -1.43 4.82 14.49
N GLU A 77 -0.64 4.14 15.32
CA GLU A 77 -0.01 4.77 16.49
C GLU A 77 0.98 5.86 16.08
N LYS A 78 1.83 5.59 15.08
CA LYS A 78 2.85 6.52 14.58
C LYS A 78 2.27 7.84 14.07
N TYR A 79 1.13 7.79 13.38
CA TYR A 79 0.52 8.94 12.73
C TYR A 79 -0.67 9.53 13.50
N SER A 80 -0.99 9.02 14.69
CA SER A 80 -2.09 9.53 15.52
C SER A 80 -1.62 10.67 16.44
N PRO A 81 -2.39 11.78 16.58
CA PRO A 81 -3.59 12.09 15.80
C PRO A 81 -3.24 12.47 14.35
N ILE A 82 -4.11 12.11 13.40
CA ILE A 82 -3.95 12.50 11.99
C ILE A 82 -4.19 14.01 11.90
N THR A 83 -3.12 14.80 11.91
CA THR A 83 -3.09 16.22 11.52
C THR A 83 -2.70 16.34 10.05
N ASP A 84 -2.84 17.53 9.48
CA ASP A 84 -2.37 17.80 8.11
C ASP A 84 -0.88 17.47 7.94
N GLU A 85 -0.03 17.80 8.93
CA GLU A 85 1.39 17.46 8.89
C GLU A 85 1.64 15.93 8.94
N GLN A 86 0.84 15.19 9.71
CA GLN A 86 0.93 13.74 9.76
C GLN A 86 0.43 13.10 8.46
N GLN A 87 -0.63 13.65 7.87
CA GLN A 87 -1.15 13.22 6.57
C GLN A 87 -0.10 13.42 5.47
N GLU A 88 0.58 14.56 5.45
CA GLU A 88 1.70 14.79 4.53
C GLU A 88 2.88 13.85 4.79
N ALA A 89 3.21 13.58 6.05
CA ALA A 89 4.29 12.66 6.40
C ALA A 89 3.96 11.22 5.99
N LEU A 90 2.70 10.81 6.15
CA LEU A 90 2.18 9.51 5.70
C LEU A 90 2.22 9.40 4.17
N GLN A 91 1.83 10.47 3.47
CA GLN A 91 1.93 10.54 2.01
C GLN A 91 3.39 10.41 1.54
N ARG A 92 4.33 11.15 2.14
CA ARG A 92 5.77 11.06 1.80
C ARG A 92 6.31 9.64 2.01
N GLU A 93 5.89 8.96 3.08
CA GLU A 93 6.28 7.56 3.30
C GLU A 93 5.67 6.62 2.26
N ALA A 94 4.42 6.83 1.86
CA ALA A 94 3.78 6.07 0.79
C ALA A 94 4.47 6.28 -0.56
N GLU A 95 4.90 7.51 -0.85
CA GLU A 95 5.66 7.84 -2.05
C GLU A 95 7.01 7.14 -2.11
N SER A 96 7.67 6.94 -0.96
CA SER A 96 8.95 6.21 -0.89
C SER A 96 8.86 4.76 -1.37
N VAL A 97 7.65 4.16 -1.32
CA VAL A 97 7.41 2.81 -1.87
C VAL A 97 7.68 2.77 -3.37
N TYR A 98 7.39 3.83 -4.13
CA TYR A 98 7.62 3.84 -5.58
C TYR A 98 9.11 3.75 -5.94
N ALA A 99 9.98 4.37 -5.14
CA ALA A 99 11.43 4.25 -5.32
C ALA A 99 11.93 2.82 -5.11
N VAL A 100 11.23 2.02 -4.28
CA VAL A 100 11.49 0.59 -4.13
C VAL A 100 10.97 -0.19 -5.34
N LEU A 101 9.78 0.16 -5.84
CA LEU A 101 9.19 -0.50 -7.02
C LEU A 101 10.04 -0.30 -8.29
N ASP A 102 10.73 0.83 -8.42
CA ASP A 102 11.65 1.11 -9.54
C ASP A 102 12.85 0.16 -9.60
N LYS A 103 13.15 -0.56 -8.50
CA LYS A 103 14.22 -1.57 -8.43
C LYS A 103 13.76 -2.97 -8.87
N LEU A 104 12.47 -3.14 -9.19
CA LEU A 104 11.85 -4.41 -9.55
C LEU A 104 11.62 -4.52 -11.06
N ASP A 105 11.37 -5.73 -11.55
CA ASP A 105 11.04 -5.94 -12.97
C ASP A 105 9.72 -5.21 -13.32
N GLU A 106 9.66 -4.62 -14.52
CA GLU A 106 8.55 -3.74 -14.95
C GLU A 106 7.16 -4.37 -14.77
N ASN A 107 6.99 -5.65 -15.15
CA ASN A 107 5.73 -6.36 -14.99
C ASN A 107 5.32 -6.49 -13.51
N PHE A 108 6.28 -6.76 -12.62
CA PHE A 108 6.01 -6.88 -11.19
C PHE A 108 5.69 -5.53 -10.57
N LYS A 109 6.43 -4.47 -10.97
CA LYS A 109 6.13 -3.09 -10.58
C LYS A 109 4.71 -2.71 -11.00
N PHE A 110 4.33 -2.99 -12.25
CA PHE A 110 2.99 -2.69 -12.75
C PHE A 110 1.90 -3.41 -11.94
N ASP A 111 2.02 -4.73 -11.76
CA ASP A 111 1.09 -5.52 -10.96
C ASP A 111 0.97 -4.96 -9.54
N MET A 112 2.09 -4.59 -8.92
CA MET A 112 2.12 -4.06 -7.55
C MET A 112 1.41 -2.71 -7.45
N VAL A 113 1.66 -1.78 -8.38
CA VAL A 113 0.98 -0.49 -8.40
C VAL A 113 -0.54 -0.68 -8.55
N VAL A 114 -0.97 -1.54 -9.48
CA VAL A 114 -2.41 -1.84 -9.66
C VAL A 114 -3.00 -2.44 -8.39
N SER A 115 -2.27 -3.35 -7.74
CA SER A 115 -2.72 -4.00 -6.51
C SER A 115 -2.84 -3.03 -5.33
N LEU A 116 -1.85 -2.15 -5.11
CA LEU A 116 -1.87 -1.13 -4.06
C LEU A 116 -2.97 -0.09 -4.30
N LYS A 117 -3.18 0.33 -5.56
CA LYS A 117 -4.33 1.18 -5.95
C LYS A 117 -5.66 0.56 -5.58
N SER A 118 -5.82 -0.72 -5.91
CA SER A 118 -7.03 -1.46 -5.57
C SER A 118 -7.21 -1.62 -4.06
N TYR A 119 -6.10 -1.71 -3.32
CA TYR A 119 -6.11 -1.79 -1.85
C TYR A 119 -6.65 -0.50 -1.25
N ALA A 120 -6.00 0.62 -1.58
CA ALA A 120 -6.38 1.95 -1.12
C ALA A 120 -7.84 2.27 -1.47
N ARG A 121 -8.28 1.94 -2.69
CA ARG A 121 -9.67 2.11 -3.10
C ARG A 121 -10.65 1.25 -2.30
N HIS A 122 -10.33 0.00 -2.01
CA HIS A 122 -11.23 -0.89 -1.27
C HIS A 122 -11.40 -0.42 0.17
N VAL A 123 -10.31 0.00 0.82
CA VAL A 123 -10.33 0.46 2.21
C VAL A 123 -10.94 1.86 2.32
N GLY A 124 -10.55 2.79 1.45
CA GLY A 124 -11.07 4.16 1.42
C GLY A 124 -12.44 4.33 0.76
N ARG A 125 -13.18 3.23 0.50
CA ARG A 125 -14.50 3.23 -0.18
C ARG A 125 -15.58 4.08 0.51
N VAL A 126 -15.29 4.57 1.70
CA VAL A 126 -16.16 5.45 2.50
C VAL A 126 -16.05 6.92 2.07
N HIS A 127 -15.01 7.32 1.32
CA HIS A 127 -14.76 8.74 0.97
C HIS A 127 -14.80 9.03 -0.53
N THR A 128 -15.70 9.93 -0.92
CA THR A 128 -15.94 10.36 -2.31
C THR A 128 -14.74 11.11 -2.92
N ASN A 129 -13.93 11.79 -2.10
CA ASN A 129 -12.84 12.66 -2.54
C ASN A 129 -11.44 12.02 -2.45
N PHE A 130 -11.33 10.76 -2.03
CA PHE A 130 -10.05 10.04 -1.94
C PHE A 130 -9.29 10.09 -3.28
N LEU A 131 -9.98 9.96 -4.42
CA LEU A 131 -9.35 10.01 -5.74
C LEU A 131 -8.82 11.40 -6.13
N GLU A 132 -9.35 12.49 -5.57
CA GLU A 132 -8.87 13.85 -5.82
C GLU A 132 -7.59 14.15 -5.03
N TYR A 133 -7.51 13.66 -3.79
CA TYR A 133 -6.31 13.77 -2.95
C TYR A 133 -5.20 12.81 -3.40
N PHE A 134 -5.58 11.64 -3.91
CA PHE A 134 -4.64 10.60 -4.28
C PHE A 134 -4.14 10.76 -5.72
N VAL A 135 -3.21 11.71 -5.90
CA VAL A 135 -2.44 11.82 -7.13
C VAL A 135 -1.35 10.74 -7.10
N PHE A 136 -1.64 9.58 -7.67
CA PHE A 136 -0.62 8.57 -7.93
C PHE A 136 0.36 9.13 -8.98
N PRO A 137 1.66 9.38 -8.69
CA PRO A 137 2.64 9.69 -9.72
C PRO A 137 2.93 8.40 -10.49
N LEU A 138 2.03 8.08 -11.41
CA LEU A 138 2.35 7.20 -12.51
C LEU A 138 3.01 8.06 -13.58
N SER A 139 4.32 8.25 -13.46
CA SER A 139 5.13 8.39 -14.66
C SER A 139 5.10 7.02 -15.34
N ILE A 140 4.02 6.71 -16.06
CA ILE A 140 4.00 5.57 -16.98
C ILE A 140 4.93 5.97 -18.12
N TRP A 141 6.23 5.81 -17.93
CA TRP A 141 7.17 5.80 -19.04
C TRP A 141 6.75 4.63 -19.94
N GLY A 142 6.00 4.93 -21.00
CA GLY A 142 5.46 3.93 -21.93
C GLY A 142 4.02 4.14 -22.41
N ILE A 143 3.27 5.14 -21.92
CA ILE A 143 2.00 5.55 -22.57
C ILE A 143 2.07 7.04 -22.87
N THR A 144 2.96 7.37 -23.80
CA THR A 144 2.78 8.49 -24.72
C THR A 144 2.86 7.89 -26.12
N GLU A 145 1.70 7.51 -26.65
CA GLU A 145 1.39 7.65 -28.07
C GLU A 145 0.16 8.56 -28.17
#